data_AF-A0A9E3Y7T7-F1
#
_entry.id   AF-A0A9E3Y7T7-F1
#
_cell.length_a   1.000
_cell.length_b   1.000
_cell.length_c   1.000
_cell.angle_alpha   90.00
_cell.angle_beta   90.00
_cell.angle_gamma   90.00
#
_symmetry.space_group_name_H-M   'P 1'
#
loop_
_entity.id
_entity.type
_entity.pdbx_description
1 polymer ?
#
loop_
_entity_poly.entity_id
_entity_poly.type
_entity_poly.pdbx_seq_one_letter_code
_entity_poly.pdbx_strand_id
1 'polypeptide(L)' 'AHAAAAPVYDMSELAADPHVEARGMVCDLDGVPMQGLVARLSVTPGRLRWAGRPLGADTQAVLTEIPSATPDTRPNP' A
#
# COMPACT_ATOMS: atom_id res chain seq x y z
N ALA A 1 -4.20 4.39 40.25
CA ALA A 1 -5.12 4.47 39.10
C ALA A 1 -4.29 4.29 37.84
N HIS A 2 -4.43 3.16 37.13
CA HIS A 2 -3.64 2.83 35.92
C HIS A 2 -4.54 2.29 34.83
N ALA A 3 -5.41 3.14 34.29
CA ALA A 3 -6.21 2.79 33.13
C ALA A 3 -5.41 3.06 31.85
N ALA A 4 -5.49 2.16 30.88
CA ALA A 4 -5.03 2.43 29.53
C ALA A 4 -6.03 3.38 28.86
N ALA A 5 -5.56 4.55 28.45
CA ALA A 5 -6.35 5.55 27.72
C ALA A 5 -5.46 6.20 26.66
N ALA A 6 -6.06 6.58 25.54
CA ALA A 6 -5.43 7.32 24.46
C ALA A 6 -6.48 8.28 23.84
N PRO A 7 -6.05 9.40 23.26
CA PRO A 7 -6.95 10.28 22.51
C PRO A 7 -7.49 9.59 21.24
N VAL A 8 -8.61 10.09 20.74
CA VAL A 8 -9.09 9.77 19.39
C VAL A 8 -8.46 10.78 18.44
N TYR A 9 -7.62 10.30 17.52
CA TYR A 9 -6.94 11.16 16.56
C TYR A 9 -7.78 11.43 15.32
N ASP A 10 -7.66 12.65 14.79
CA ASP A 10 -7.89 12.93 13.38
C ASP A 10 -6.63 12.66 12.52
N MET A 11 -6.73 12.86 11.21
CA MET A 11 -5.61 12.56 10.30
C MET A 11 -4.43 13.51 10.45
N SER A 12 -4.65 14.76 10.85
CA SER A 12 -3.57 15.73 11.06
C SER A 12 -2.81 15.41 12.35
N GLU A 13 -3.52 15.00 13.40
CA GLU A 13 -2.94 14.57 14.67
C GLU A 13 -2.14 13.27 14.49
N LEU A 14 -2.70 12.31 13.75
CA LEU A 14 -1.99 11.06 13.43
C LEU A 14 -0.70 11.34 12.65
N ALA A 15 -0.75 12.20 11.64
CA ALA A 15 0.42 12.52 10.81
C ALA A 15 1.53 13.26 11.58
N ALA A 16 1.17 14.01 12.63
CA ALA A 16 2.11 14.72 13.49
C ALA A 16 2.59 13.90 14.70
N ASP A 17 2.06 12.68 14.92
CA ASP A 17 2.45 11.85 16.07
C ASP A 17 3.91 11.38 15.93
N PRO A 18 4.79 11.66 16.92
CA PRO A 18 6.22 11.30 16.84
C PRO A 18 6.48 9.80 16.66
N HIS A 19 5.58 8.95 17.18
CA HIS A 19 5.69 7.51 17.01
C HIS A 19 5.29 7.07 15.61
N VAL A 20 4.29 7.71 15.01
CA VAL A 20 3.90 7.48 13.60
C VAL A 20 5.04 7.85 12.66
N GLU A 21 5.67 9.01 12.88
CA GLU A 21 6.83 9.47 12.11
C GLU A 21 8.03 8.53 12.27
N ALA A 22 8.42 8.21 13.51
CA ALA A 22 9.56 7.33 13.78
C ALA A 22 9.39 5.92 13.20
N ARG A 23 8.14 5.44 13.12
CA ARG A 23 7.81 4.14 12.54
C ARG A 23 7.65 4.19 11.02
N GLY A 24 7.56 5.37 10.41
CA GLY A 24 7.26 5.55 8.99
C GLY A 24 5.89 5.01 8.63
N MET A 25 4.90 5.15 9.52
CA MET A 25 3.54 4.64 9.32
C MET A 25 2.77 5.40 8.25
N VAL A 26 3.11 6.67 8.03
CA VAL A 26 2.73 7.46 6.86
C VAL A 26 4.02 7.83 6.15
N CYS A 27 4.09 7.58 4.85
CA CYS A 27 5.27 7.89 4.04
C CYS A 27 4.86 8.54 2.72
N ASP A 28 5.75 9.36 2.18
CA ASP A 28 5.61 9.90 0.83
C ASP A 28 6.28 8.96 -0.18
N LEU A 29 5.54 8.63 -1.25
CA LEU A 29 6.09 7.91 -2.39
C LEU A 29 5.64 8.63 -3.66
N ASP A 30 6.61 9.07 -4.46
CA ASP A 30 6.38 9.83 -5.69
C ASP A 30 5.50 11.09 -5.47
N GLY A 31 5.62 11.75 -4.32
CA GLY A 31 4.84 12.95 -3.95
C GLY A 31 3.42 12.66 -3.45
N VAL A 32 3.10 11.39 -3.20
CA VAL A 32 1.80 10.96 -2.68
C VAL A 32 1.96 10.43 -1.26
N PRO A 33 1.33 11.06 -0.25
CA PRO A 33 1.30 10.52 1.11
C PRO A 33 0.40 9.28 1.16
N MET A 34 0.93 8.19 1.70
CA MET A 34 0.21 6.92 1.82
C MET A 34 0.62 6.15 3.09
N GLN A 35 -0.15 5.10 3.42
CA GLN A 35 0.24 4.20 4.48
C GLN A 35 1.58 3.51 4.18
N GLY A 36 2.49 3.56 5.16
CA GLY A 36 3.74 2.83 5.15
C GLY A 36 3.55 1.34 5.37
N LEU A 37 4.65 0.60 5.46
CA LEU A 37 4.61 -0.83 5.76
C LEU A 37 4.19 -1.06 7.22
N VAL A 38 3.13 -1.84 7.41
CA VAL A 38 2.57 -2.14 8.74
C VAL A 38 3.58 -2.87 9.65
N ALA A 39 4.45 -3.69 9.06
CA ALA A 39 5.44 -4.47 9.79
C ALA A 39 6.85 -4.33 9.20
N ARG A 40 7.84 -4.29 10.08
CA ARG A 40 9.27 -4.27 9.73
C ARG A 40 9.88 -5.62 10.06
N LEU A 41 10.06 -6.44 9.02
CA LEU A 41 10.72 -7.74 9.15
C LEU A 41 12.24 -7.54 9.13
N SER A 42 12.96 -8.24 10.01
CA SER A 42 14.41 -8.13 10.14
C SER A 42 15.16 -8.87 9.03
N VAL A 43 14.67 -10.04 8.61
CA VAL A 43 15.34 -10.88 7.60
C VAL A 43 14.87 -10.54 6.19
N THR A 44 13.59 -10.24 6.01
CA THR A 44 12.98 -9.92 4.72
C THR A 44 12.29 -8.55 4.74
N PRO A 45 13.03 -7.44 4.92
CA PRO A 45 12.44 -6.11 4.92
C PRO A 45 11.64 -5.84 3.63
N GLY A 46 10.35 -5.53 3.78
CA GLY A 46 9.52 -5.10 2.66
C GLY A 46 9.97 -3.75 2.11
N ARG A 47 9.58 -3.44 0.87
CA ARG A 47 9.77 -2.12 0.25
C ARG A 47 8.54 -1.71 -0.53
N LEU A 48 8.14 -0.44 -0.39
CA LEU A 48 7.19 0.19 -1.29
C LEU A 48 7.93 0.52 -2.58
N ARG A 49 7.38 0.11 -3.73
CA ARG A 49 8.07 0.19 -5.04
C ARG A 49 7.49 1.24 -5.98
N TRP A 50 6.22 1.57 -5.80
CA TRP A 50 5.48 2.47 -6.67
C TRP A 50 4.30 3.06 -5.90
N ALA A 51 4.05 4.35 -6.10
CA ALA A 51 2.73 4.92 -5.82
C ALA A 51 1.70 4.36 -6.82
N GLY A 52 0.41 4.59 -6.56
CA GLY A 52 -0.66 4.14 -7.45
C GLY A 52 -0.39 4.47 -8.92
N ARG A 53 -0.24 3.45 -9.77
CA ARG A 53 0.04 3.62 -11.21
C ARG A 53 -1.25 3.84 -11.99
N PRO A 54 -1.19 4.51 -13.16
CA PRO A 54 -2.36 4.71 -14.01
C PRO A 54 -3.07 3.40 -14.37
N LEU A 55 -4.37 3.49 -14.67
CA LEU A 55 -5.14 2.35 -15.16
C LEU A 55 -4.50 1.77 -16.42
N GLY A 56 -4.26 0.45 -16.41
CA GLY A 56 -3.67 -0.25 -17.55
C GLY A 56 -2.14 -0.13 -17.69
N ALA A 57 -1.44 0.43 -16.70
CA ALA A 57 0.00 0.67 -16.77
C ALA A 57 0.87 -0.58 -17.03
N ASP A 58 0.36 -1.77 -16.71
CA ASP A 58 1.06 -3.05 -16.88
C ASP A 58 0.35 -4.03 -17.83
N THR A 59 -0.76 -3.62 -18.47
CA THR A 59 -1.60 -4.53 -19.26
C THR A 59 -0.83 -5.23 -20.38
N GLN A 60 -0.06 -4.48 -21.18
CA GLN A 60 0.69 -5.07 -22.30
C GLN A 60 1.82 -5.99 -21.85
N ALA A 61 2.53 -5.61 -20.78
CA ALA A 61 3.60 -6.45 -20.21
C ALA A 61 3.04 -7.80 -19.74
N VAL A 62 1.95 -7.77 -18.97
CA VAL A 62 1.29 -8.99 -18.46
C VAL A 62 0.72 -9.85 -19.60
N LEU A 63 0.07 -9.24 -20.60
CA LEU A 63 -0.48 -10.01 -21.74
C LEU A 63 0.61 -10.68 -22.60
N THR A 64 1.82 -10.14 -22.61
CA THR A 64 2.96 -10.74 -23.34
C THR A 64 3.55 -11.94 -22.59
N GLU A 65 3.46 -11.95 -21.26
CA GLU A 65 3.99 -13.03 -20.41
C GLU A 65 3.08 -14.25 -20.33
N ILE A 66 1.78 -14.07 -20.57
CA ILE A 66 0.80 -15.14 -20.45
C ILE A 66 0.64 -15.83 -21.82
N PRO A 67 0.79 -17.16 -21.90
CA PRO A 67 0.43 -17.91 -23.10
C PRO A 67 -1.05 -17.68 -23.41
N SER A 68 -1.40 -17.39 -24.67
CA SER A 68 -2.78 -17.10 -25.06
C SER A 68 -3.72 -18.20 -24.56
N ALA A 69 -4.57 -17.87 -23.59
CA ALA A 69 -5.66 -18.73 -23.20
C ALA A 69 -6.69 -18.76 -24.34
N THR A 70 -7.23 -19.94 -24.64
CA THR A 70 -8.39 -20.07 -25.52
C THR A 70 -9.50 -19.14 -25.00
N PRO A 71 -10.09 -18.28 -25.84
CA PRO A 71 -11.13 -17.36 -25.39
C PRO A 71 -12.26 -18.13 -24.69
N ASP A 72 -12.73 -17.62 -23.55
CA ASP A 72 -13.88 -18.18 -22.86
C ASP A 72 -15.12 -18.02 -23.74
N THR A 73 -15.52 -19.08 -24.43
CA THR A 73 -16.69 -19.11 -25.31
C THR A 73 -17.98 -19.38 -24.56
N ARG A 74 -17.97 -19.39 -23.22
CA ARG A 74 -19.22 -19.58 -22.46
C ARG A 74 -20.11 -18.34 -22.66
N PRO A 75 -21.39 -18.53 -23.02
CA PRO A 75 -22.32 -17.41 -23.12
C PRO A 75 -22.50 -16.77 -21.74
N ASN A 76 -22.51 -15.44 -21.71
CA ASN A 76 -22.82 -14.64 -20.51
C ASN A 76 -24.25 -14.97 -20.03
N PRO A 77 -24.48 -15.29 -18.74
CA PRO A 77 -25.82 -15.53 -18.22
C PRO A 77 -26.71 -14.28 -18.27
#